data_AF-A0A2V8J776-F1
#
_entry.id   AF-A0A2V8J776-F1
#
_cell.length_a   1.000
_cell.length_b   1.000
_cell.length_c   1.000
_cell.angle_alpha   90.00
_cell.angle_beta   90.00
_cell.angle_gamma   90.00
#
_symmetry.space_group_name_H-M   'P 1'
#
loop_
_entity.id
_entity.type
_entity.pdbx_description
1 polymer ?
#
loop_
_entity_poly.entity_id
_entity_poly.type
_entity_poly.pdbx_seq_one_letter_code
_entity_poly.pdbx_strand_id
1 'polypeptide(L)' 'MLHVTFTTRAQGKKIRVISARDMHRKERMIYEEKP' A
#
# COMPACT_ATOMS: atom_id res chain seq x y z
N MET A 1 9.02 -6.72 0.07
CA MET A 1 7.56 -6.50 0.16
C MET A 1 7.35 -5.01 -0.05
N LEU A 2 6.68 -4.65 -1.14
CA LEU A 2 6.52 -3.28 -1.59
C LEU A 2 5.22 -2.70 -1.01
N HIS A 3 5.31 -1.59 -0.29
CA HIS A 3 4.15 -0.84 0.18
C HIS A 3 3.81 0.26 -0.81
N VAL A 4 2.58 0.26 -1.31
CA VAL A 4 2.10 1.29 -2.23
C VAL A 4 0.85 1.93 -1.65
N THR A 5 0.91 3.23 -1.37
CA THR A 5 -0.27 4.01 -0.99
C THR A 5 -0.81 4.71 -2.24
N PHE A 6 -2.12 4.62 -2.47
CA PHE A 6 -2.77 5.26 -3.60
C PHE A 6 -4.08 5.92 -3.20
N THR A 7 -4.56 6.81 -4.07
CA THR A 7 -5.89 7.41 -3.98
C THR A 7 -6.67 7.08 -5.24
N THR A 8 -7.99 6.96 -5.10
CA THR A 8 -8.91 6.78 -6.22
C THR A 8 -9.49 8.13 -6.65
N ARG A 9 -9.55 8.36 -7.95
CA ARG A 9 -10.16 9.53 -8.58
C ARG A 9 -11.22 9.10 -9.59
N ALA A 10 -12.06 10.06 -10.01
CA ALA A 10 -13.14 9.85 -10.98
C ALA A 10 -14.04 8.66 -10.60
N GLN A 11 -14.64 8.71 -9.41
CA GLN A 11 -15.55 7.66 -8.89
C GLN A 11 -14.93 6.26 -8.91
N GLY A 12 -13.66 6.12 -8.51
CA GLY A 12 -12.99 4.81 -8.45
C GLY A 12 -12.40 4.32 -9.78
N LYS A 13 -12.60 5.03 -10.91
CA LYS A 13 -12.09 4.59 -12.22
C LYS A 13 -10.61 4.84 -12.47
N LYS A 14 -9.97 5.73 -11.70
CA LYS A 14 -8.54 6.04 -11.87
C LYS A 14 -7.81 5.94 -10.54
N ILE A 15 -6.68 5.24 -10.54
CA ILE A 15 -5.82 5.09 -9.37
C ILE A 15 -4.57 5.96 -9.56
N ARG A 16 -4.22 6.75 -8.55
CA ARG A 16 -2.95 7.50 -8.50
C ARG A 16 -2.11 6.98 -7.35
N VAL A 17 -0.88 6.56 -7.64
CA VAL A 17 0.12 6.24 -6.63
C VAL A 17 0.56 7.53 -5.94
N ILE A 18 0.51 7.56 -4.61
CA ILE A 18 0.95 8.68 -3.78
C ILE A 18 2.34 8.38 -3.21
N SER A 19 2.60 7.14 -2.81
CA SER A 19 3.92 6.72 -2.34
C SER A 19 4.15 5.25 -2.64
N ALA A 20 5.40 4.90 -2.94
CA ALA A 20 5.88 3.54 -3.03
C ALA A 20 7.19 3.44 -2.23
N ARG A 21 7.25 2.52 -1.27
CA ARG A 21 8.42 2.31 -0.40
C ARG A 21 8.51 0.85 0.03
N ASP A 22 9.70 0.42 0.42
CA ASP A 22 9.86 -0.90 1.03
C ASP A 22 9.25 -0.95 2.43
N MET A 23 8.64 -2.10 2.75
CA MET A 23 8.11 -2.35 4.08
C MET A 23 9.23 -2.66 5.06
N HIS A 24 9.28 -1.86 6.13
CA HIS A 24 10.16 -2.09 7.26
C HIS A 24 9.77 -3.37 8.02
N ARG A 25 10.73 -4.00 8.70
CA ARG A 25 10.55 -5.29 9.38
C ARG A 25 9.38 -5.31 10.37
N LYS A 26 9.15 -4.21 11.11
CA LYS A 26 8.03 -4.08 12.05
C LYS A 26 6.67 -4.03 11.36
N GLU A 27 6.54 -3.27 10.28
CA GLU A 27 5.30 -3.19 9.49
C GLU A 27 5.00 -4.57 8.87
N ARG A 28 6.03 -5.24 8.36
CA ARG A 28 5.92 -6.56 7.74
C ARG A 28 5.28 -7.60 8.66
N MET A 29 5.70 -7.65 9.93
CA MET A 29 5.12 -8.57 10.91
C MET A 29 3.61 -8.36 11.10
N ILE A 30 3.12 -7.11 11.05
CA ILE A 30 1.69 -6.80 11.26
C ILE A 30 0.83 -7.22 10.05
N TYR A 31 1.37 -7.14 8.83
CA TYR A 31 0.63 -7.45 7.61
C TYR A 31 0.77 -8.93 7.19
N GLU A 32 1.89 -9.58 7.49
CA GLU A 32 2.08 -11.02 7.24
C GLU A 32 1.27 -11.90 8.22
N GLU A 33 0.78 -11.35 9.34
CA GLU A 33 -0.09 -12.04 10.30
C GLU A 33 -1.59 -12.05 9.91
N LYS A 34 -1.97 -11.42 8.80
CA LYS A 34 -3.34 -11.51 8.28
C LYS A 34 -3.46 -12.67 7.28
N PRO A 35 -4.38 -13.64 7.51
CA PRO A 35 -4.57 -14.81 6.66
C PRO A 35 -5.18 -14.49 5.29
#